data_AF-A0A846Q4X9-F1
#
_entry.id   AF-A0A846Q4X9-F1
#
_cell.length_a   1.000
_cell.length_b   1.000
_cell.length_c   1.000
_cell.angle_alpha   90.00
_cell.angle_beta   90.00
_cell.angle_gamma   90.00
#
_symmetry.space_group_name_H-M   'P 1'
#
loop_
_entity.id
_entity.type
_entity.pdbx_description
1 polymer ?
#
loop_
_entity_poly.entity_id
_entity_poly.type
_entity_poly.pdbx_seq_one_letter_code
_entity_poly.pdbx_strand_id
1 'polypeptide(L)'
;MKRQVLLRWLRINTFFFSAAFFVALLLVLLFPYTMFGIVRSWGASSRYIASTLLGEASSKHFLFVKVLTWNCLVTVLFFIVSLFFLAPLVAVMMGTFYSLGLMSAIDHFLRGEIWYPLWSSPVLISIEASFILLTITFASALATEIFGVKPERKDIVVFWRKNWKKLLPEQKRAWKDVFEENKKDFILFILVLLALLLFGAWFEAII
;
A
#
# COMPACT_ATOMS: atom_id res chain seq x y z
N MET A 1 -4.91 12.39 -17.97
CA MET A 1 -4.42 12.92 -16.69
C MET A 1 -3.14 13.72 -16.92
N LYS A 2 -2.96 14.86 -16.26
CA LYS A 2 -1.70 15.63 -16.42
C LYS A 2 -0.55 14.87 -15.76
N ARG A 3 0.43 14.42 -16.55
CA ARG A 3 1.64 13.71 -16.07
C ARG A 3 2.34 14.39 -14.89
N GLN A 4 2.39 15.73 -14.90
CA GLN A 4 2.99 16.50 -13.81
C GLN A 4 2.25 16.35 -12.48
N VAL A 5 0.92 16.20 -12.50
CA VAL A 5 0.11 15.98 -11.28
C VAL A 5 0.42 14.59 -10.71
N LEU A 6 0.45 13.57 -11.57
CA LEU A 6 0.80 12.20 -11.18
C LEU A 6 2.21 12.13 -10.56
N LEU A 7 3.21 12.72 -11.19
CA LEU A 7 4.59 12.72 -10.69
C LEU A 7 4.75 13.48 -9.36
N ARG A 8 3.99 14.56 -9.17
CA ARG A 8 3.99 15.28 -7.88
C ARG A 8 3.38 14.42 -6.78
N TRP A 9 2.28 13.72 -7.04
CA TRP A 9 1.70 12.78 -6.08
C TRP A 9 2.62 11.60 -5.79
N LEU A 10 3.31 11.08 -6.80
CA LEU A 10 4.32 10.04 -6.61
C LEU A 10 5.39 10.51 -5.62
N ARG A 11 5.95 11.71 -5.85
CA ARG A 11 6.96 12.30 -4.97
C ARG A 11 6.45 12.48 -3.54
N ILE A 12 5.22 12.98 -3.36
CA ILE A 12 4.61 13.17 -2.03
C ILE A 12 4.45 11.82 -1.32
N ASN A 13 3.82 10.85 -1.97
CA ASN A 13 3.54 9.55 -1.38
C ASN A 13 4.83 8.77 -1.09
N THR A 14 5.79 8.77 -2.01
CA THR A 14 7.12 8.18 -1.76
C THR A 14 7.82 8.87 -0.60
N PHE A 15 7.76 10.20 -0.48
CA PHE A 15 8.36 10.90 0.65
C PHE A 15 7.75 10.47 1.99
N PHE A 16 6.41 10.45 2.09
CA PHE A 16 5.72 10.00 3.31
C PHE A 16 6.01 8.55 3.65
N PHE A 17 6.00 7.67 2.63
CA PHE A 17 6.35 6.27 2.78
C PHE A 17 7.77 6.10 3.29
N SER A 18 8.76 6.66 2.60
CA SER A 18 10.17 6.52 2.95
C SER A 18 10.46 7.14 4.32
N ALA A 19 9.92 8.32 4.62
CA ALA A 19 10.10 8.95 5.93
C ALA A 19 9.56 8.06 7.06
N ALA A 20 8.34 7.53 6.92
CA ALA A 20 7.76 6.62 7.91
C ALA A 20 8.56 5.31 8.01
N PHE A 21 8.99 4.77 6.88
CA PHE A 21 9.82 3.57 6.82
C PHE A 21 11.13 3.74 7.60
N PHE A 22 11.85 4.84 7.36
CA PHE A 22 13.10 5.14 8.07
C PHE A 22 12.89 5.43 9.55
N VAL A 23 11.85 6.18 9.91
CA VAL A 23 11.54 6.44 11.34
C VAL A 23 11.21 5.13 12.05
N ALA A 24 10.37 4.27 11.46
CA ALA A 24 10.07 2.97 12.02
C ALA A 24 11.32 2.09 12.14
N LEU A 25 12.22 2.14 11.16
CA LEU A 25 13.48 1.41 11.17
C LEU A 25 14.36 1.85 12.34
N LEU A 26 14.51 3.16 12.53
CA LEU A 26 15.24 3.74 13.66
C LEU A 26 14.62 3.33 15.00
N LEU A 27 13.29 3.33 15.10
CA LEU A 27 12.60 2.88 16.32
C LEU A 27 12.86 1.41 16.61
N VAL A 28 12.89 0.53 15.60
CA VAL A 28 13.23 -0.89 15.78
C VAL A 28 14.67 -1.04 16.27
N LEU A 29 15.61 -0.26 15.72
CA LEU A 29 17.02 -0.31 16.15
C LEU A 29 17.22 0.18 17.59
N LEU A 30 16.49 1.23 18.00
CA LEU A 30 16.61 1.81 19.35
C LEU A 30 15.81 1.03 20.40
N PHE A 31 14.69 0.42 20.02
CA PHE A 31 13.76 -0.26 20.94
C PHE A 31 13.34 -1.64 20.41
N PRO A 32 14.29 -2.56 20.15
CA PRO A 32 14.01 -3.81 19.44
C PRO A 32 12.99 -4.68 20.17
N TYR A 33 13.09 -4.81 21.50
CA TYR A 33 12.16 -5.63 22.29
C TYR A 33 10.71 -5.17 22.18
N THR A 34 10.47 -3.86 22.30
CA THR A 34 9.13 -3.27 22.20
C THR A 34 8.59 -3.41 20.78
N MET A 35 9.40 -3.06 19.78
CA MET A 35 8.95 -3.06 18.39
C MET A 35 8.71 -4.49 17.88
N PHE A 36 9.60 -5.44 18.16
CA PHE A 36 9.35 -6.85 17.83
C PHE A 36 8.19 -7.45 18.62
N GLY A 37 7.93 -6.99 19.86
CA GLY A 37 6.73 -7.36 20.60
C GLY A 37 5.44 -6.98 19.86
N ILE A 38 5.40 -5.77 19.30
CA ILE A 38 4.29 -5.30 18.46
C ILE A 38 4.18 -6.16 17.20
N VAL A 39 5.29 -6.40 16.51
CA VAL A 39 5.29 -7.20 15.27
C VAL A 39 4.89 -8.65 15.53
N ARG A 40 5.33 -9.27 16.62
CA ARG A 40 4.93 -10.63 17.00
C ARG A 40 3.44 -10.71 17.31
N SER A 41 2.92 -9.74 18.06
CA SER A 41 1.49 -9.65 18.38
C SER A 41 0.67 -9.53 17.10
N TRP A 42 1.08 -8.65 16.20
CA TRP A 42 0.47 -8.50 14.89
C TRP A 42 0.60 -9.77 14.04
N GLY A 43 1.79 -10.36 13.98
CA GLY A 43 2.08 -11.59 13.22
C GLY A 43 1.32 -12.80 13.74
N ALA A 44 0.97 -12.82 15.03
CA ALA A 44 0.05 -13.81 15.60
C ALA A 44 -1.40 -13.53 15.14
N SER A 45 -1.85 -12.27 15.18
CA SER A 45 -3.18 -11.89 14.66
C SER A 45 -3.32 -12.15 13.15
N SER A 46 -2.30 -11.85 12.35
CA SER A 46 -2.32 -12.10 10.91
C SER A 46 -2.29 -13.59 10.60
N ARG A 47 -1.52 -14.39 11.33
CA ARG A 47 -1.56 -15.87 11.21
C ARG A 47 -2.91 -16.43 11.62
N TYR A 48 -3.52 -15.92 12.68
CA TYR A 48 -4.87 -16.32 13.07
C TYR A 48 -5.87 -16.02 11.95
N ILE A 49 -5.93 -14.77 11.48
CA ILE A 49 -6.80 -14.35 10.36
C ILE A 49 -6.52 -15.16 9.10
N ALA A 50 -5.25 -15.35 8.74
CA ALA A 50 -4.82 -16.13 7.60
C ALA A 50 -5.24 -17.60 7.75
N SER A 51 -5.06 -18.23 8.91
CA SER A 51 -5.49 -19.61 9.14
C SER A 51 -7.01 -19.75 9.04
N THR A 52 -7.78 -18.77 9.52
CA THR A 52 -9.24 -18.77 9.45
C THR A 52 -9.78 -18.51 8.04
N LEU A 53 -9.16 -17.60 7.29
CA LEU A 53 -9.60 -17.21 5.95
C LEU A 53 -9.01 -18.08 4.83
N LEU A 54 -7.78 -18.57 5.04
CA LEU A 54 -6.99 -19.25 4.02
C LEU A 54 -6.88 -20.77 4.27
N GLY A 55 -7.21 -21.32 5.43
CA GLY A 55 -6.99 -22.74 5.70
C GLY A 55 -5.54 -23.19 5.40
N GLU A 56 -5.27 -24.49 5.46
CA GLU A 56 -3.97 -25.00 4.98
C GLU A 56 -3.96 -25.02 3.46
N ALA A 57 -2.95 -24.36 2.86
CA ALA A 57 -2.81 -24.35 1.42
C ALA A 57 -2.36 -25.72 0.92
N SER A 58 -3.24 -26.43 0.22
CA SER A 58 -2.99 -27.79 -0.27
C SER A 58 -2.01 -27.86 -1.46
N SER A 59 -1.71 -26.73 -2.12
CA SER A 59 -0.79 -26.67 -3.27
C SER A 59 -0.22 -25.26 -3.53
N LYS A 60 0.90 -25.17 -4.26
CA LYS A 60 1.50 -23.89 -4.71
C LYS A 60 0.54 -23.06 -5.57
N HIS A 61 -0.24 -23.72 -6.44
CA HIS A 61 -1.26 -23.06 -7.24
C HIS A 61 -2.33 -22.40 -6.35
N PHE A 62 -2.76 -23.09 -5.31
CA PHE A 62 -3.74 -22.54 -4.37
C PHE A 62 -3.18 -21.35 -3.57
N LEU A 63 -1.90 -21.42 -3.16
CA LEU A 63 -1.21 -20.28 -2.55
C LEU A 63 -1.14 -19.07 -3.49
N PHE A 64 -0.75 -19.27 -4.75
CA PHE A 64 -0.72 -18.22 -5.78
C PHE A 64 -2.08 -17.52 -5.92
N VAL A 65 -3.15 -18.28 -6.10
CA VAL A 65 -4.51 -17.71 -6.26
C VAL A 65 -4.91 -16.91 -5.02
N LYS A 66 -4.55 -17.39 -3.83
CA LYS A 66 -4.87 -16.72 -2.56
C LYS A 66 -4.11 -15.43 -2.36
N VAL A 67 -2.79 -15.44 -2.57
CA VAL A 67 -1.95 -14.24 -2.51
C VAL A 67 -2.45 -13.21 -3.52
N LEU A 68 -2.70 -13.63 -4.77
CA LEU A 68 -3.23 -12.75 -5.81
C LEU A 68 -4.59 -12.14 -5.40
N THR A 69 -5.51 -12.96 -4.90
CA THR A 69 -6.83 -12.49 -4.46
C THR A 69 -6.72 -11.47 -3.33
N TRP A 70 -5.88 -11.74 -2.34
CA TRP A 70 -5.66 -10.84 -1.22
C TRP A 70 -5.02 -9.52 -1.66
N ASN A 71 -3.97 -9.59 -2.48
CA ASN A 71 -3.30 -8.40 -2.99
C ASN A 71 -4.22 -7.55 -3.88
N CYS A 72 -5.08 -8.17 -4.68
CA CYS A 72 -6.14 -7.48 -5.42
C CYS A 72 -7.13 -6.76 -4.48
N LEU A 73 -7.62 -7.46 -3.44
CA LEU A 73 -8.56 -6.88 -2.47
C LEU A 73 -7.95 -5.67 -1.74
N VAL A 74 -6.74 -5.82 -1.21
CA VAL A 74 -6.02 -4.77 -0.50
C VAL A 74 -5.75 -3.58 -1.42
N THR A 75 -5.37 -3.85 -2.67
CA THR A 75 -5.13 -2.80 -3.68
C THR A 75 -6.39 -2.01 -3.99
N VAL A 76 -7.53 -2.68 -4.17
CA VAL A 76 -8.84 -2.02 -4.39
C VAL A 76 -9.21 -1.18 -3.16
N LEU A 77 -9.01 -1.71 -1.95
CA LEU A 77 -9.29 -0.97 -0.71
C LEU A 77 -8.43 0.29 -0.62
N PHE A 78 -7.12 0.20 -0.87
CA PHE A 78 -6.24 1.36 -0.84
C PHE A 78 -6.52 2.35 -1.96
N PHE A 79 -6.92 1.88 -3.15
CA PHE A 79 -7.38 2.75 -4.21
C PHE A 79 -8.59 3.58 -3.76
N ILE A 80 -9.62 2.94 -3.20
CA ILE A 80 -10.83 3.60 -2.70
C ILE A 80 -10.51 4.58 -1.58
N VAL A 81 -9.75 4.17 -0.57
CA VAL A 81 -9.37 5.04 0.55
C VAL A 81 -8.56 6.25 0.06
N SER A 82 -7.63 6.02 -0.87
CA SER A 82 -6.76 7.07 -1.41
C SER A 82 -7.49 8.07 -2.29
N LEU A 83 -8.59 7.66 -2.94
CA LEU A 83 -9.48 8.59 -3.65
C LEU A 83 -10.03 9.68 -2.72
N PHE A 84 -10.18 9.42 -1.42
CA PHE A 84 -10.59 10.43 -0.43
C PHE A 84 -9.43 11.27 0.13
N PHE A 85 -8.31 11.39 -0.61
CA PHE A 85 -7.08 12.09 -0.21
C PHE A 85 -6.38 11.53 1.05
N LEU A 86 -6.68 10.29 1.43
CA LEU A 86 -6.01 9.61 2.53
C LEU A 86 -4.70 8.94 2.11
N ALA A 87 -4.27 9.08 0.85
CA ALA A 87 -3.04 8.47 0.34
C ALA A 87 -1.78 8.78 1.16
N PRO A 88 -1.51 10.02 1.64
CA PRO A 88 -0.35 10.27 2.49
C PRO A 88 -0.40 9.49 3.82
N LEU A 89 -1.59 9.32 4.40
CA LEU A 89 -1.76 8.53 5.63
C LEU A 89 -1.53 7.04 5.34
N VAL A 90 -2.09 6.53 4.24
CA VAL A 90 -1.84 5.15 3.78
C VAL A 90 -0.34 4.94 3.53
N ALA A 91 0.34 5.90 2.89
CA ALA A 91 1.79 5.83 2.68
C ALA A 91 2.58 5.72 3.99
N VAL A 92 2.22 6.51 5.02
CA VAL A 92 2.83 6.42 6.35
C VAL A 92 2.58 5.06 7.00
N MET A 93 1.34 4.58 6.97
CA MET A 93 0.98 3.27 7.52
C MET A 93 1.77 2.16 6.84
N MET A 94 1.82 2.14 5.51
CA MET A 94 2.52 1.10 4.75
C MET A 94 4.04 1.21 4.89
N GLY A 95 4.60 2.42 4.95
CA GLY A 95 6.02 2.62 5.23
C GLY A 95 6.42 2.04 6.59
N THR A 96 5.61 2.31 7.63
CA THR A 96 5.81 1.76 8.97
C THR A 96 5.71 0.22 8.95
N PHE A 97 4.66 -0.29 8.32
CA PHE A 97 4.37 -1.71 8.21
C PHE A 97 5.50 -2.50 7.53
N TYR A 98 5.95 -2.04 6.36
CA TYR A 98 7.02 -2.70 5.61
C TYR A 98 8.38 -2.61 6.28
N SER A 99 8.65 -1.53 7.02
CA SER A 99 9.87 -1.39 7.82
C SER A 99 9.91 -2.44 8.94
N LEU A 100 8.79 -2.61 9.63
CA LEU A 100 8.63 -3.63 10.66
C LEU A 100 8.74 -5.05 10.09
N GLY A 101 8.10 -5.29 8.94
CA GLY A 101 8.19 -6.58 8.24
C GLY A 101 9.62 -6.93 7.83
N LEU A 102 10.35 -5.98 7.25
CA LEU A 102 11.75 -6.16 6.86
C LEU A 102 12.62 -6.51 8.08
N MET A 103 12.49 -5.77 9.18
CA MET A 103 13.29 -6.03 10.38
C MET A 103 12.94 -7.37 11.03
N SER A 104 11.66 -7.77 11.02
CA SER A 104 11.25 -9.08 11.50
C SER A 104 11.89 -10.20 10.68
N ALA A 105 11.91 -10.06 9.35
CA ALA A 105 12.55 -11.02 8.46
C ALA A 105 14.05 -11.14 8.75
N ILE A 106 14.74 -10.01 8.98
CA ILE A 106 16.16 -9.98 9.35
C ILE A 106 16.40 -10.66 10.72
N ASP A 107 15.62 -10.33 11.76
CA ASP A 107 15.77 -10.93 13.10
C ASP A 107 15.61 -12.46 13.06
N HIS A 108 14.61 -12.98 12.35
CA HIS A 108 14.43 -14.43 12.20
C HIS A 108 15.57 -15.08 11.40
N PHE A 109 16.03 -14.44 10.32
CA PHE A 109 17.18 -14.92 9.55
C PHE A 109 18.44 -15.03 10.43
N LEU A 110 18.72 -14.02 11.26
CA LEU A 110 19.87 -14.02 12.17
C LEU A 110 19.77 -15.07 13.28
N ARG A 111 18.55 -15.46 13.67
CA ARG A 111 18.30 -16.53 14.67
C ARG A 111 18.32 -17.93 14.07
N GLY A 112 18.44 -18.07 12.76
CA GLY A 112 18.33 -19.35 12.06
C GLY A 112 16.91 -19.95 12.10
N GLU A 113 15.90 -19.13 12.37
CA GLU A 113 14.50 -19.56 12.39
C GLU A 113 13.93 -19.51 10.97
N ILE A 114 13.41 -20.65 10.49
CA ILE A 114 12.74 -20.75 9.19
C ILE A 114 11.32 -20.20 9.36
N TRP A 115 11.10 -18.94 8.99
CA TRP A 115 9.79 -18.30 9.01
C TRP A 115 9.22 -18.20 7.58
N TYR A 116 8.10 -18.87 7.32
CA TYR A 116 7.36 -18.86 6.03
C TYR A 116 6.26 -17.78 6.02
N PRO A 117 5.82 -17.24 4.85
CA PRO A 117 6.63 -16.74 3.74
C PRO A 117 6.32 -15.26 3.40
N LEU A 118 5.23 -14.67 3.93
CA LEU A 118 4.63 -13.45 3.39
C LEU A 118 5.60 -12.25 3.32
N TRP A 119 6.52 -12.06 4.27
CA TRP A 119 7.45 -10.92 4.27
C TRP A 119 8.93 -11.32 4.39
N SER A 120 9.24 -12.55 4.04
CA SER A 120 10.59 -13.13 4.19
C SER A 120 11.65 -12.51 3.27
N SER A 121 11.23 -11.79 2.23
CA SER A 121 12.12 -11.29 1.20
C SER A 121 12.04 -9.77 1.03
N PRO A 122 13.17 -9.04 1.10
CA PRO A 122 13.23 -7.63 0.73
C PRO A 122 12.71 -7.35 -0.68
N VAL A 123 12.82 -8.33 -1.59
CA VAL A 123 12.30 -8.23 -2.96
C VAL A 123 10.77 -8.18 -2.95
N LEU A 124 10.12 -9.06 -2.17
CA LEU A 124 8.65 -9.09 -2.06
C LEU A 124 8.13 -7.78 -1.46
N ILE A 125 8.75 -7.30 -0.37
CA ILE A 125 8.44 -6.00 0.22
C ILE A 125 8.54 -4.87 -0.81
N SER A 126 9.58 -4.90 -1.66
CA SER A 126 9.78 -3.89 -2.70
C SER A 126 8.72 -3.95 -3.79
N ILE A 127 8.30 -5.15 -4.20
CA ILE A 127 7.22 -5.35 -5.18
C ILE A 127 5.90 -4.82 -4.62
N GLU A 128 5.57 -5.18 -3.38
CA GLU A 128 4.32 -4.76 -2.75
C GLU A 128 4.26 -3.25 -2.53
N ALA A 129 5.33 -2.68 -1.97
CA ALA A 129 5.46 -1.24 -1.82
C ALA A 129 5.29 -0.52 -3.17
N SER A 130 5.79 -1.09 -4.26
CA SER A 130 5.68 -0.51 -5.60
C SER A 130 4.24 -0.47 -6.11
N PHE A 131 3.49 -1.57 -6.04
CA PHE A 131 2.11 -1.56 -6.52
C PHE A 131 1.19 -0.71 -5.63
N ILE A 132 1.45 -0.66 -4.31
CA ILE A 132 0.72 0.21 -3.38
C ILE A 132 1.03 1.68 -3.69
N LEU A 133 2.30 2.07 -3.79
CA LEU A 133 2.69 3.45 -4.10
C LEU A 133 2.10 3.90 -5.43
N LEU A 134 2.12 3.04 -6.45
CA LEU A 134 1.49 3.30 -7.73
C LEU A 134 -0.02 3.52 -7.57
N THR A 135 -0.70 2.65 -6.83
CA THR A 135 -2.14 2.68 -6.59
C THR A 135 -2.58 3.95 -5.89
N ILE A 136 -1.98 4.27 -4.74
CA ILE A 136 -2.35 5.44 -3.95
C ILE A 136 -2.00 6.74 -4.67
N THR A 137 -0.94 6.74 -5.49
CA THR A 137 -0.53 7.88 -6.32
C THR A 137 -1.51 8.14 -7.44
N PHE A 138 -1.89 7.09 -8.17
CA PHE A 138 -2.84 7.21 -9.26
C PHE A 138 -4.23 7.61 -8.73
N ALA A 139 -4.67 7.03 -7.61
CA ALA A 139 -5.89 7.45 -6.91
C ALA A 139 -5.85 8.93 -6.48
N SER A 140 -4.74 9.41 -5.92
CA SER A 140 -4.59 10.82 -5.52
C SER A 140 -4.64 11.78 -6.72
N ALA A 141 -4.10 11.36 -7.86
CA ALA A 141 -4.11 12.14 -9.08
C ALA A 141 -5.52 12.19 -9.69
N LEU A 142 -6.29 11.10 -9.65
CA LEU A 142 -7.72 11.14 -9.98
C LEU A 142 -8.52 12.02 -9.02
N ALA A 143 -8.29 11.88 -7.71
CA ALA A 143 -8.93 12.71 -6.68
C ALA A 143 -8.68 14.21 -6.91
N THR A 144 -7.48 14.57 -7.40
CA THR A 144 -7.16 15.94 -7.81
C THR A 144 -8.10 16.46 -8.87
N GLU A 145 -8.47 15.63 -9.85
CA GLU A 145 -9.38 16.03 -10.91
C GLU A 145 -10.85 16.10 -10.43
N ILE A 146 -11.26 15.18 -9.55
CA ILE A 146 -12.63 15.11 -9.00
C ILE A 146 -12.93 16.26 -8.04
N PHE A 147 -12.02 16.53 -7.12
CA PHE A 147 -12.21 17.51 -6.05
C PHE A 147 -11.50 18.85 -6.33
N GLY A 148 -10.68 18.91 -7.39
CA GLY A 148 -9.90 20.10 -7.77
C GLY A 148 -8.94 20.57 -6.68
N VAL A 149 -8.21 19.63 -6.07
CA VAL A 149 -7.19 19.87 -5.03
C VAL A 149 -5.83 19.61 -5.64
N LYS A 150 -4.98 20.63 -5.73
CA LYS A 150 -3.63 20.45 -6.31
C LYS A 150 -2.73 19.71 -5.32
N PRO A 151 -1.67 19.02 -5.80
CA PRO A 151 -0.65 18.40 -4.95
C PRO A 151 0.26 19.47 -4.31
N GLU A 152 -0.33 20.34 -3.50
CA GLU A 152 0.31 21.43 -2.79
C GLU A 152 -0.13 21.39 -1.33
N ARG A 153 0.82 21.57 -0.39
CA ARG A 153 0.55 21.48 1.06
C ARG A 153 -0.64 22.33 1.48
N LYS A 154 -0.72 23.56 0.98
CA LYS A 154 -1.80 24.50 1.31
C LYS A 154 -3.16 23.97 0.87
N ASP A 155 -3.28 23.50 -0.37
CA ASP A 155 -4.54 23.00 -0.93
C ASP A 155 -5.02 21.74 -0.21
N ILE A 156 -4.11 20.82 0.12
CA ILE A 156 -4.43 19.60 0.87
C ILE A 156 -4.94 19.94 2.27
N VAL A 157 -4.28 20.85 2.99
CA VAL A 157 -4.69 21.27 4.34
C VAL A 157 -6.05 21.97 4.31
N VAL A 158 -6.28 22.86 3.34
CA VAL A 158 -7.57 23.55 3.17
C VAL A 158 -8.68 22.55 2.85
N PHE A 159 -8.42 21.59 1.97
CA PHE A 159 -9.36 20.52 1.64
C PHE A 159 -9.76 19.73 2.89
N TRP A 160 -8.79 19.24 3.67
CA TRP A 160 -9.06 18.49 4.89
C TRP A 160 -9.83 19.32 5.91
N ARG A 161 -9.42 20.57 6.14
CA ARG A 161 -10.12 21.47 7.07
C ARG A 161 -11.60 21.66 6.70
N LYS A 162 -11.91 21.79 5.39
CA LYS A 162 -13.28 21.97 4.89
C LYS A 162 -14.12 20.68 4.96
N ASN A 163 -13.49 19.51 4.80
CA ASN A 163 -14.20 18.24 4.63
C ASN A 163 -14.10 17.30 5.84
N TRP A 164 -13.36 17.62 6.90
CA TRP A 164 -13.12 16.67 8.01
C TRP A 164 -14.39 16.22 8.75
N LYS A 165 -15.43 17.06 8.80
CA LYS A 165 -16.73 16.72 9.41
C LYS A 165 -17.74 16.12 8.43
N LYS A 166 -17.38 16.02 7.14
CA LYS A 166 -18.28 15.54 6.10
C LYS A 166 -18.04 14.06 5.87
N LEU A 167 -19.10 13.29 5.67
CA LEU A 167 -19.01 11.88 5.30
C LEU A 167 -18.36 11.72 3.92
N LEU A 168 -18.69 12.60 2.97
CA LEU A 168 -18.14 12.63 1.64
C LEU A 168 -17.59 14.04 1.33
N PRO A 169 -16.40 14.14 0.71
CA PRO A 169 -15.86 15.44 0.32
C PRO A 169 -16.67 16.10 -0.80
N GLU A 170 -16.61 17.42 -0.85
CA GLU A 170 -17.28 18.23 -1.88
C GLU A 170 -16.64 18.06 -3.25
N GLN A 171 -17.42 17.54 -4.20
CA GLN A 171 -16.99 17.26 -5.57
C GLN A 171 -17.06 18.51 -6.44
N LYS A 172 -16.07 18.72 -7.31
CA LYS A 172 -16.08 19.79 -8.32
C LYS A 172 -16.44 19.29 -9.72
N ARG A 173 -16.22 17.99 -9.98
CA ARG A 173 -16.52 17.32 -11.23
C ARG A 173 -17.18 15.98 -10.95
N ALA A 174 -18.07 15.55 -11.85
CA ALA A 174 -18.67 14.23 -11.74
C ALA A 174 -17.60 13.15 -11.99
N TRP A 175 -17.65 12.08 -11.18
CA TRP A 175 -16.72 10.95 -11.28
C TRP A 175 -16.68 10.35 -12.68
N LYS A 176 -17.86 10.16 -13.29
CA LYS A 176 -18.01 9.57 -14.62
C LYS A 176 -17.18 10.33 -15.66
N ASP A 177 -17.28 11.66 -15.67
CA ASP A 177 -16.59 12.50 -16.66
C ASP A 177 -15.08 12.40 -16.49
N VAL A 178 -14.59 12.43 -15.24
CA VAL A 178 -13.16 12.28 -14.95
C VAL A 178 -12.66 10.90 -15.39
N PHE A 179 -13.40 9.82 -15.11
CA PHE A 179 -12.98 8.48 -15.53
C PHE A 179 -12.98 8.31 -17.05
N GLU A 180 -13.98 8.83 -17.76
CA GLU A 180 -14.02 8.78 -19.23
C GLU A 180 -12.87 9.57 -19.86
N GLU A 181 -12.58 10.78 -19.37
CA GLU A 181 -11.44 11.58 -19.85
C GLU A 181 -10.09 10.91 -19.61
N ASN A 182 -9.98 10.14 -18.52
CA ASN A 182 -8.75 9.47 -18.11
C ASN A 182 -8.72 7.97 -18.44
N LYS A 183 -9.65 7.49 -19.26
CA LYS A 183 -9.84 6.05 -19.54
C LYS A 183 -8.56 5.37 -20.04
N LYS A 184 -7.81 6.02 -20.93
CA LYS A 184 -6.55 5.47 -21.47
C LYS A 184 -5.50 5.30 -20.37
N ASP A 185 -5.34 6.31 -19.51
CA ASP A 185 -4.40 6.26 -18.38
C ASP A 185 -4.84 5.22 -17.34
N PHE A 186 -6.15 5.08 -17.11
CA PHE A 186 -6.74 4.08 -16.22
C PHE A 186 -6.47 2.64 -16.71
N ILE A 187 -6.65 2.39 -18.01
CA ILE A 187 -6.35 1.09 -18.62
C ILE A 187 -4.86 0.78 -18.48
N LEU A 188 -3.98 1.73 -18.80
CA LEU A 188 -2.54 1.53 -18.66
C LEU A 188 -2.14 1.25 -17.20
N PHE A 189 -2.72 2.00 -16.25
CA PHE A 189 -2.53 1.77 -14.82
C PHE A 189 -2.95 0.35 -14.41
N ILE A 190 -4.13 -0.11 -14.83
CA ILE A 190 -4.60 -1.48 -14.54
C ILE A 190 -3.65 -2.53 -15.12
N LEU A 191 -3.16 -2.36 -16.35
CA LEU A 191 -2.25 -3.32 -16.97
C LEU A 191 -0.92 -3.43 -16.21
N VAL A 192 -0.33 -2.30 -15.85
CA VAL A 192 0.92 -2.27 -15.05
C VAL A 192 0.67 -2.86 -13.66
N LEU A 193 -0.43 -2.51 -13.03
CA LEU A 193 -0.82 -3.01 -11.70
C LEU A 193 -1.04 -4.51 -11.71
N LEU A 194 -1.75 -5.03 -12.71
CA LEU A 194 -1.99 -6.46 -12.89
C LEU A 194 -0.68 -7.22 -13.09
N ALA A 195 0.25 -6.69 -13.89
CA ALA A 195 1.55 -7.30 -14.08
C ALA A 195 2.34 -7.38 -12.75
N LEU A 196 2.33 -6.31 -11.94
CA LEU A 196 2.97 -6.29 -10.62
C LEU A 196 2.31 -7.26 -9.63
N LEU A 197 0.97 -7.34 -9.61
CA LEU A 197 0.21 -8.24 -8.74
C LEU A 197 0.46 -9.71 -9.11
N LEU A 198 0.45 -10.04 -10.40
CA LEU A 198 0.77 -11.38 -10.89
C LEU A 198 2.20 -11.76 -10.56
N PHE A 199 3.15 -10.86 -10.78
CA PHE A 199 4.56 -11.10 -10.46
C PHE A 199 4.79 -11.29 -8.96
N GLY A 200 4.19 -10.44 -8.11
CA GLY A 200 4.26 -10.57 -6.66
C GLY A 200 3.68 -11.89 -6.17
N ALA A 201 2.48 -12.25 -6.63
CA ALA A 201 1.84 -13.51 -6.26
C ALA A 201 2.63 -14.74 -6.73
N TRP A 202 3.19 -14.69 -7.95
CA TRP A 202 4.04 -15.75 -8.49
C TRP A 202 5.32 -15.92 -7.67
N PHE A 203 5.97 -14.81 -7.34
CA PHE A 203 7.20 -14.80 -6.56
C PHE A 203 6.97 -15.39 -5.17
N GLU A 204 5.89 -14.98 -4.49
CA GLU A 204 5.53 -15.47 -3.17
C GLU A 204 5.11 -16.95 -3.17
N ALA A 205 4.47 -17.44 -4.23
CA ALA A 205 4.04 -18.84 -4.31
C ALA A 205 5.18 -19.85 -4.56
N ILE A 206 6.35 -19.38 -4.99
CA ILE A 206 7.48 -20.23 -5.36
C ILE A 206 8.56 -20.30 -4.27
N ILE A 207 8.69 -19.24 -3.46
CA ILE A 207 9.61 -19.14 -2.32
C ILE A 207 9.03 -19.87 -1.11
#